data_AF-A0A6J8DIB8-F1
#
_entry.id   AF-A0A6J8DIB8-F1
#
_cell.length_a   1.000
_cell.length_b   1.000
_cell.length_c   1.000
_cell.angle_alpha   90.00
_cell.angle_beta   90.00
_cell.angle_gamma   90.00
#
_symmetry.space_group_name_H-M   'P 1'
#
loop_
_entity.id
_entity.type
_entity.pdbx_description
1 polymer ?
#
loop_
_entity_poly.entity_id
_entity_poly.type
_entity_poly.pdbx_seq_one_letter_code
_entity_poly.pdbx_strand_id
1 'polypeptide(L)'
;MNALKRDLVTMEENATHTELFQAIKGFDRITNEQETRVRNLYENYKNIEITCEESDDIDAKSFLLFSSNIDKCLYICNRNGSSADKILLEYKPTDVTILNENSVLVMLGYDGIQLIDLSILSLSKRMNIIGGSKAISSLNAEVWIEQHFGMSKFVVADERTIKNIPLDFSLEEMCIAESGDIYCSECFGDNIYRITPQGDIFLFYQSPDLRNAVGVSTDINCAVYVAGNTSHYIHKISRSGLSSKNY
;
A
#
# COMPACT_ATOMS: atom_id res chain seq x y z
N MET A 1 24.86 -32.54 -3.46
CA MET A 1 24.56 -31.13 -3.79
C MET A 1 24.46 -30.83 -5.31
N ASN A 2 24.46 -31.83 -6.20
CA ASN A 2 24.22 -31.64 -7.65
C ASN A 2 23.08 -32.53 -8.22
N ALA A 3 22.34 -33.24 -7.37
CA ALA A 3 21.14 -33.98 -7.76
C ALA A 3 19.85 -33.15 -7.59
N LEU A 4 19.82 -32.22 -6.62
CA LEU A 4 18.66 -31.36 -6.32
C LEU A 4 18.36 -30.25 -7.35
N LYS A 5 19.22 -30.05 -8.35
CA LYS A 5 18.98 -29.04 -9.41
C LYS A 5 18.26 -29.61 -10.64
N ARG A 6 18.11 -30.94 -10.75
CA ARG A 6 17.37 -31.56 -11.87
C ARG A 6 15.87 -31.71 -11.62
N ASP A 7 15.44 -31.74 -10.36
CA ASP A 7 14.03 -32.03 -10.04
C ASP A 7 13.12 -30.79 -10.07
N LEU A 8 13.68 -29.57 -10.12
CA LEU A 8 12.91 -28.33 -10.24
C LEU A 8 12.38 -28.06 -11.66
N VAL A 9 12.98 -28.65 -12.69
CA VAL A 9 12.56 -28.44 -14.09
C VAL A 9 11.43 -29.40 -14.50
N THR A 10 11.21 -30.47 -13.75
CA THR A 10 10.18 -31.49 -14.06
C THR A 10 8.89 -31.36 -13.25
N MET A 11 8.80 -30.45 -12.26
CA MET A 11 7.57 -30.24 -11.49
C MET A 11 6.61 -29.21 -12.09
N GLU A 12 7.02 -28.43 -13.10
CA GLU A 12 6.15 -27.39 -13.71
C GLU A 12 4.99 -27.97 -14.54
N GLU A 13 5.05 -29.23 -14.96
CA GLU A 13 4.05 -29.76 -15.90
C GLU A 13 2.88 -30.55 -15.28
N ASN A 14 2.89 -30.89 -13.98
CA ASN A 14 1.80 -31.70 -13.39
C ASN A 14 1.44 -31.44 -11.92
N ALA A 15 2.00 -30.41 -11.26
CA ALA A 15 1.58 -30.10 -9.89
C ALA A 15 0.16 -29.52 -9.87
N THR A 16 -0.74 -30.15 -9.12
CA THR A 16 -2.08 -29.60 -8.92
C THR A 16 -1.98 -28.32 -8.07
N HIS A 17 -2.88 -27.35 -8.29
CA HIS A 17 -2.93 -26.06 -7.56
C HIS A 17 -2.83 -26.22 -6.02
N THR A 18 -3.24 -27.36 -5.49
CA THR A 18 -3.18 -27.72 -4.07
C THR A 18 -1.76 -28.00 -3.54
N GLU A 19 -0.86 -28.53 -4.37
CA GLU A 19 0.52 -28.88 -3.99
C GLU A 19 1.43 -27.64 -3.95
N LEU A 20 1.19 -26.69 -4.85
CA LEU A 20 1.80 -25.34 -4.80
C LEU A 20 1.38 -24.57 -3.54
N PHE A 21 0.11 -24.72 -3.12
CA PHE A 21 -0.41 -24.09 -1.90
C PHE A 21 0.22 -24.64 -0.61
N GLN A 22 0.61 -25.92 -0.57
CA GLN A 22 1.30 -26.49 0.59
C GLN A 22 2.79 -26.13 0.65
N ALA A 23 3.44 -25.90 -0.49
CA ALA A 23 4.84 -25.45 -0.53
C ALA A 23 5.02 -23.99 -0.05
N ILE A 24 4.00 -23.14 -0.22
CA ILE A 24 4.03 -21.72 0.17
C ILE A 24 3.91 -21.53 1.69
N LYS A 25 3.30 -22.46 2.43
CA LYS A 25 3.20 -22.42 3.90
C LYS A 25 4.54 -22.60 4.64
N GLY A 26 5.65 -22.88 3.94
CA GLY A 26 6.96 -23.16 4.55
C GLY A 26 7.94 -21.98 4.64
N PHE A 27 7.62 -20.80 4.10
CA PHE A 27 8.55 -19.67 4.03
C PHE A 27 8.25 -18.58 5.08
N ASP A 28 8.66 -18.85 6.32
CA ASP A 28 8.51 -17.94 7.46
C ASP A 28 9.66 -16.92 7.63
N ARG A 29 10.64 -16.84 6.70
CA ARG A 29 11.74 -15.87 6.82
C ARG A 29 12.11 -15.20 5.51
N ILE A 30 12.18 -13.87 5.57
CA ILE A 30 12.91 -13.02 4.64
C ILE A 30 14.36 -13.52 4.59
N THR A 31 14.94 -13.66 3.40
CA THR A 31 16.36 -14.03 3.26
C THR A 31 17.25 -12.86 3.68
N ASN A 32 18.45 -13.13 4.19
CA ASN A 32 19.43 -12.09 4.52
C ASN A 32 19.73 -11.15 3.33
N GLU A 33 19.54 -11.64 2.10
CA GLU A 33 19.69 -10.87 0.87
C GLU A 33 18.60 -9.79 0.74
N GLN A 34 17.36 -10.11 1.07
CA GLN A 34 16.24 -9.16 1.05
C GLN A 34 16.41 -8.08 2.13
N GLU A 35 16.83 -8.45 3.33
CA GLU A 35 17.13 -7.47 4.40
C GLU A 35 18.26 -6.52 4.00
N THR A 36 19.31 -7.05 3.36
CA THR A 36 20.45 -6.25 2.87
C THR A 36 20.01 -5.27 1.78
N ARG A 37 19.09 -5.65 0.88
CA ARG A 37 18.59 -4.77 -0.19
C ARG A 37 17.83 -3.57 0.36
N VAL A 38 16.98 -3.77 1.37
CA VAL A 38 16.22 -2.68 2.01
C VAL A 38 17.13 -1.78 2.85
N ARG A 39 18.14 -2.33 3.52
CA ARG A 39 19.11 -1.54 4.29
C ARG A 39 20.00 -0.65 3.39
N ASN A 40 20.45 -1.18 2.25
CA ASN A 40 21.15 -0.39 1.23
C ASN A 40 20.26 0.69 0.60
N LEU A 41 18.95 0.47 0.60
CA LEU A 41 17.96 1.42 0.13
C LEU A 41 18.01 2.68 1.01
N TYR A 42 17.85 2.51 2.32
CA TYR A 42 17.91 3.61 3.28
C TYR A 42 19.20 4.44 3.20
N GLU A 43 20.37 3.80 3.17
CA GLU A 43 21.67 4.49 3.17
C GLU A 43 21.85 5.45 1.97
N ASN A 44 21.16 5.20 0.87
CA ASN A 44 21.18 6.07 -0.32
C ASN A 44 20.26 7.31 -0.19
N TYR A 45 19.33 7.34 0.77
CA TYR A 45 18.29 8.38 0.87
C TYR A 45 18.38 9.25 2.13
N LYS A 46 19.11 8.80 3.16
CA LYS A 46 19.20 9.50 4.45
C LYS A 46 19.83 10.90 4.43
N ASN A 47 20.49 11.28 3.33
CA ASN A 47 21.19 12.57 3.18
C ASN A 47 20.45 13.55 2.26
N ILE A 48 19.19 13.28 1.91
CA ILE A 48 18.35 14.28 1.25
C ILE A 48 17.89 15.25 2.33
N GLU A 49 18.62 16.34 2.54
CA GLU A 49 18.18 17.45 3.40
C GLU A 49 16.93 18.10 2.78
N ILE A 50 15.81 17.97 3.49
CA ILE A 50 14.55 18.64 3.15
C ILE A 50 14.51 19.93 3.96
N THR A 51 14.76 21.06 3.29
CA THR A 51 14.50 22.39 3.86
C THR A 51 13.10 22.84 3.47
N CYS A 52 12.17 22.83 4.42
CA CYS A 52 10.86 23.45 4.26
C CYS A 52 10.94 24.92 4.68
N GLU A 53 10.72 25.85 3.75
CA GLU A 53 10.37 27.23 4.10
C GLU A 53 8.85 27.30 4.28
N GLU A 54 8.41 27.66 5.49
CA GLU A 54 6.99 27.92 5.77
C GLU A 54 6.53 29.16 5.00
N SER A 55 5.59 29.01 4.06
CA SER A 55 4.90 30.13 3.42
C SER A 55 3.44 30.16 3.83
N ASP A 56 2.98 31.29 4.34
CA ASP A 56 1.60 31.55 4.81
C ASP A 56 0.53 31.65 3.68
N ASP A 57 0.84 31.19 2.46
CA ASP A 57 -0.12 31.16 1.35
C ASP A 57 -0.82 29.80 1.27
N ILE A 58 -2.12 29.80 1.56
CA ILE A 58 -2.97 28.63 1.36
C ILE A 58 -3.09 28.32 -0.15
N ASP A 59 -2.42 27.24 -0.56
CA ASP A 59 -2.80 26.26 -1.60
C ASP A 59 -2.46 26.49 -3.10
N ALA A 60 -1.21 26.84 -3.44
CA ALA A 60 -0.73 26.73 -4.82
C ALA A 60 -0.49 25.28 -5.31
N LYS A 61 -0.53 24.27 -4.45
CA LYS A 61 -0.23 22.86 -4.79
C LYS A 61 -1.17 21.85 -4.15
N SER A 62 -2.47 22.13 -4.18
CA SER A 62 -3.45 21.11 -3.83
C SER A 62 -3.89 20.32 -5.05
N PHE A 63 -3.39 19.10 -5.14
CA PHE A 63 -3.68 18.15 -6.22
C PHE A 63 -4.33 16.87 -5.70
N LEU A 64 -5.15 16.27 -6.55
CA LEU A 64 -5.69 14.92 -6.41
C LEU A 64 -4.80 13.98 -7.21
N LEU A 65 -4.40 12.87 -6.58
CA LEU A 65 -3.69 11.79 -7.23
C LEU A 65 -4.59 10.58 -7.35
N PHE A 66 -4.59 9.95 -8.51
CA PHE A 66 -5.16 8.61 -8.66
C PHE A 66 -4.41 7.85 -9.74
N SER A 67 -4.34 6.54 -9.57
CA SER A 67 -3.72 5.64 -10.53
C SER A 67 -4.80 4.89 -11.31
N SER A 68 -4.51 4.54 -12.56
CA SER A 68 -5.42 3.78 -13.41
C SER A 68 -4.72 2.57 -13.99
N ASN A 69 -5.24 1.40 -13.67
CA ASN A 69 -4.74 0.12 -14.17
C ASN A 69 -5.14 -0.17 -15.63
N ILE A 70 -6.09 0.57 -16.19
CA ILE A 70 -6.62 0.38 -17.54
C ILE A 70 -5.62 0.91 -18.57
N ASP A 71 -5.16 2.14 -18.37
CA ASP A 71 -4.27 2.87 -19.26
C ASP A 71 -2.86 3.06 -18.68
N LYS A 72 -2.57 2.45 -17.52
CA LYS A 72 -1.28 2.47 -16.84
C LYS A 72 -0.79 3.90 -16.56
N CYS A 73 -1.67 4.77 -16.08
CA CYS A 73 -1.33 6.16 -15.83
C CYS A 73 -1.43 6.50 -14.34
N LEU A 74 -0.54 7.37 -13.88
CA LEU A 74 -0.76 8.20 -12.70
C LEU A 74 -1.32 9.55 -13.18
N TYR A 75 -2.43 9.96 -12.61
CA TYR A 75 -3.08 11.23 -12.89
C TYR A 75 -2.84 12.20 -11.73
N ILE A 76 -2.51 13.45 -12.08
CA ILE A 76 -2.30 14.55 -11.15
C ILE A 76 -3.28 15.65 -11.51
N CYS A 77 -4.38 15.72 -10.78
CA CYS A 77 -5.47 16.65 -11.06
C CYS A 77 -5.44 17.83 -10.10
N ASN A 78 -5.82 19.03 -10.56
CA ASN A 78 -6.19 20.08 -9.62
C ASN A 78 -7.46 19.68 -8.82
N ARG A 79 -7.74 20.37 -7.70
CA ARG A 79 -8.95 20.12 -6.88
C ARG A 79 -10.27 20.22 -7.65
N ASN A 80 -10.30 20.94 -8.77
CA ASN A 80 -11.49 21.08 -9.61
C ASN A 80 -11.61 19.98 -10.68
N GLY A 81 -10.68 19.02 -10.73
CA GLY A 81 -10.66 17.91 -11.69
C GLY A 81 -10.41 18.33 -13.14
N SER A 82 -9.95 19.56 -13.38
CA SER A 82 -9.97 20.20 -14.72
C SER A 82 -8.64 20.23 -15.45
N SER A 83 -7.51 20.20 -14.74
CA SER A 83 -6.18 20.05 -15.33
C SER A 83 -5.53 18.79 -14.77
N ALA A 84 -5.33 17.80 -15.62
CA ALA A 84 -4.69 16.54 -15.28
C ALA A 84 -3.36 16.43 -16.04
N ASP A 85 -2.25 16.53 -15.33
CA ASP A 85 -1.02 15.95 -15.86
C ASP A 85 -1.15 14.42 -15.75
N LYS A 86 -0.49 13.72 -16.68
CA LYS A 86 -0.46 12.26 -16.66
C LYS A 86 0.95 11.75 -16.84
N ILE A 87 1.30 10.76 -16.05
CA ILE A 87 2.58 10.05 -16.16
C ILE A 87 2.26 8.63 -16.60
N LEU A 88 2.78 8.26 -17.78
CA LEU A 88 2.67 6.89 -18.27
C LEU A 88 3.60 5.99 -17.46
N LEU A 89 3.03 4.93 -16.90
CA LEU A 89 3.73 3.93 -16.12
C LEU A 89 4.08 2.73 -17.00
N GLU A 90 5.19 2.08 -16.68
CA GLU A 90 5.62 0.87 -17.39
C GLU A 90 4.64 -0.31 -17.16
N TYR A 91 4.08 -0.38 -15.94
CA TYR A 91 3.19 -1.45 -15.48
C TYR A 91 1.86 -0.91 -14.97
N LYS A 92 0.93 -1.82 -14.70
CA LYS A 92 -0.39 -1.48 -14.19
C LYS A 92 -0.26 -1.10 -12.71
N PRO A 93 -0.62 0.12 -12.32
CA PRO A 93 -0.65 0.47 -10.91
C PRO A 93 -1.79 -0.26 -10.19
N THR A 94 -1.59 -0.55 -8.91
CA THR A 94 -2.65 -1.05 -8.02
C THR A 94 -3.03 -0.02 -6.97
N ASP A 95 -2.07 0.79 -6.51
CA ASP A 95 -2.27 1.79 -5.48
C ASP A 95 -1.18 2.89 -5.55
N VAL A 96 -1.40 4.03 -4.88
CA VAL A 96 -0.49 5.18 -4.83
C VAL A 96 -0.53 5.85 -3.46
N THR A 97 0.63 6.24 -2.95
CA THR A 97 0.73 7.05 -1.73
C THR A 97 1.68 8.24 -1.90
N ILE A 98 1.40 9.32 -1.18
CA ILE A 98 2.24 10.51 -1.12
C ILE A 98 3.34 10.27 -0.09
N LEU A 99 4.58 10.23 -0.55
CA LEU A 99 5.74 10.05 0.33
C LEU A 99 6.12 11.38 1.00
N ASN A 100 6.10 12.47 0.23
CA ASN A 100 6.30 13.84 0.68
C ASN A 100 5.76 14.83 -0.36
N GLU A 101 5.94 16.13 -0.13
CA GLU A 101 5.46 17.23 -0.99
C GLU A 101 5.88 17.13 -2.47
N ASN A 102 6.99 16.45 -2.78
CA ASN A 102 7.56 16.39 -4.12
C ASN A 102 7.65 14.97 -4.66
N SER A 103 7.16 13.95 -3.95
CA SER A 103 7.29 12.57 -4.41
C SER A 103 6.16 11.65 -3.97
N VAL A 104 5.89 10.69 -4.86
CA VAL A 104 4.87 9.66 -4.65
C VAL A 104 5.46 8.30 -4.92
N LEU A 105 4.92 7.30 -4.23
CA LEU A 105 5.18 5.89 -4.49
C LEU A 105 3.95 5.30 -5.17
N VAL A 106 4.18 4.66 -6.31
CA VAL A 106 3.15 3.94 -7.06
C VAL A 106 3.41 2.45 -6.94
N MET A 107 2.46 1.72 -6.39
CA MET A 107 2.49 0.27 -6.33
C MET A 107 2.11 -0.29 -7.70
N LEU A 108 2.89 -1.22 -8.23
CA LEU A 108 2.73 -1.82 -9.56
C LEU A 108 2.35 -3.31 -9.48
N GLY A 109 1.59 -3.71 -8.46
CA GLY A 109 1.17 -5.10 -8.26
C GLY A 109 2.35 -6.05 -8.00
N TYR A 110 2.62 -6.94 -8.96
CA TYR A 110 3.74 -7.90 -8.90
C TYR A 110 5.07 -7.31 -9.38
N ASP A 111 5.04 -6.11 -9.97
CA ASP A 111 6.19 -5.48 -10.59
C ASP A 111 6.98 -4.57 -9.63
N GLY A 112 6.52 -4.42 -8.38
CA GLY A 112 7.19 -3.67 -7.32
C GLY A 112 6.62 -2.27 -7.11
N ILE A 113 7.45 -1.34 -6.63
CA ILE A 113 7.10 0.07 -6.39
C ILE A 113 7.92 0.97 -7.29
N GLN A 114 7.28 2.00 -7.82
CA GLN A 114 7.92 3.08 -8.57
C GLN A 114 7.86 4.38 -7.76
N LEU A 115 9.02 4.99 -7.53
CA LEU A 115 9.13 6.36 -7.03
C LEU A 115 9.03 7.32 -8.22
N ILE A 116 8.22 8.36 -8.04
CA ILE A 116 8.00 9.42 -9.02
C ILE A 116 8.29 10.75 -8.34
N ASP A 117 9.12 11.56 -8.99
CA ASP A 117 9.40 12.94 -8.59
C ASP A 117 8.40 13.88 -9.28
N LEU A 118 7.55 14.52 -8.47
CA LEU A 118 6.51 15.42 -8.93
C LEU A 118 7.06 16.77 -9.40
N SER A 119 8.26 17.17 -8.97
CA SER A 119 8.86 18.46 -9.36
C SER A 119 9.27 18.49 -10.83
N ILE A 120 9.64 17.32 -11.38
CA ILE A 120 10.08 17.13 -12.77
C ILE A 120 9.18 16.17 -13.56
N LEU A 121 8.11 15.65 -12.93
CA LEU A 121 7.15 14.71 -13.50
C LEU A 121 7.81 13.50 -14.17
N SER A 122 8.83 12.95 -13.52
CA SER A 122 9.65 11.88 -14.09
C SER A 122 9.78 10.67 -13.15
N LEU A 123 9.97 9.51 -13.76
CA LEU A 123 10.30 8.27 -13.07
C LEU A 123 11.73 8.36 -12.52
N SER A 124 11.89 8.29 -11.20
CA SER A 124 13.20 8.42 -10.56
C SER A 124 13.83 7.06 -10.27
N LYS A 125 13.07 6.12 -9.69
CA LYS A 125 13.58 4.80 -9.32
C LYS A 125 12.50 3.75 -9.16
N ARG A 126 12.84 2.50 -9.49
CA ARG A 126 12.03 1.32 -9.23
C ARG A 126 12.64 0.45 -8.12
N MET A 127 11.77 -0.12 -7.30
CA MET A 127 12.09 -1.08 -6.25
C MET A 127 11.33 -2.37 -6.52
N ASN A 128 12.04 -3.49 -6.66
CA ASN A 128 11.41 -4.79 -6.80
C ASN A 128 10.95 -5.28 -5.43
N ILE A 129 9.66 -5.58 -5.33
CA ILE A 129 9.11 -6.31 -4.19
C ILE A 129 8.96 -7.77 -4.60
N ILE A 130 9.30 -8.68 -3.68
CA ILE A 130 9.04 -10.09 -3.89
C ILE A 130 7.61 -10.35 -3.41
N GLY A 131 6.72 -10.63 -4.36
CA GLY A 131 5.32 -10.95 -4.12
C GLY A 131 4.37 -9.95 -4.73
N GLY A 132 3.13 -10.39 -4.95
CA GLY A 132 2.08 -9.45 -5.29
C GLY A 132 1.87 -8.51 -4.12
N SER A 133 1.59 -7.25 -4.39
CA SER A 133 1.25 -6.26 -3.37
C SER A 133 -0.01 -5.54 -3.84
N LYS A 134 -0.96 -5.29 -2.94
CA LYS A 134 -2.20 -4.60 -3.30
C LYS A 134 -2.19 -3.15 -2.86
N ALA A 135 -1.81 -2.91 -1.61
CA ALA A 135 -1.95 -1.62 -0.98
C ALA A 135 -0.62 -1.05 -0.48
N ILE A 136 -0.51 0.28 -0.49
CA ILE A 136 0.62 1.06 0.01
C ILE A 136 0.13 2.31 0.72
N SER A 137 0.73 2.64 1.85
CA SER A 137 0.49 3.91 2.51
C SER A 137 1.77 4.44 3.14
N SER A 138 1.85 5.74 3.37
CA SER A 138 3.00 6.33 4.02
C SER A 138 2.64 7.51 4.93
N LEU A 139 3.40 7.66 6.00
CA LEU A 139 3.29 8.75 6.97
C LEU A 139 4.70 9.08 7.48
N ASN A 140 5.08 10.35 7.44
CA ASN A 140 6.40 10.80 7.93
C ASN A 140 7.58 10.01 7.35
N ALA A 141 7.55 9.76 6.04
CA ALA A 141 8.52 8.93 5.29
C ALA A 141 8.58 7.43 5.67
N GLU A 142 7.77 6.98 6.63
CA GLU A 142 7.55 5.56 6.90
C GLU A 142 6.58 4.99 5.86
N VAL A 143 6.97 3.91 5.20
CA VAL A 143 6.17 3.28 4.13
C VAL A 143 5.68 1.92 4.61
N TRP A 144 4.37 1.72 4.47
CA TRP A 144 3.67 0.49 4.78
C TRP A 144 3.18 -0.15 3.50
N ILE A 145 3.54 -1.41 3.30
CA ILE A 145 3.22 -2.17 2.10
C ILE A 145 2.54 -3.46 2.50
N GLU A 146 1.39 -3.74 1.89
CA GLU A 146 0.82 -5.08 1.95
C GLU A 146 1.50 -5.97 0.92
N GLN A 147 1.99 -7.11 1.38
CA GLN A 147 2.51 -8.17 0.51
C GLN A 147 1.59 -9.38 0.58
N HIS A 148 1.08 -9.78 -0.57
CA HIS A 148 0.21 -10.91 -0.76
C HIS A 148 1.02 -12.15 -1.19
N PHE A 149 1.44 -12.95 -0.21
CA PHE A 149 2.10 -14.25 -0.43
C PHE A 149 1.44 -15.35 0.42
N GLY A 150 0.22 -15.75 0.04
CA GLY A 150 -0.58 -16.74 0.76
C GLY A 150 -1.24 -16.21 2.04
N MET A 151 -0.57 -15.31 2.78
CA MET A 151 -1.13 -14.46 3.83
C MET A 151 -0.59 -13.03 3.64
N SER A 152 -1.43 -12.03 3.88
CA SER A 152 -1.02 -10.62 3.82
C SER A 152 -0.02 -10.31 4.93
N LYS A 153 1.05 -9.59 4.61
CA LYS A 153 2.04 -9.09 5.58
C LYS A 153 2.27 -7.60 5.36
N PHE A 154 2.40 -6.85 6.45
CA PHE A 154 2.95 -5.50 6.35
C PHE A 154 4.46 -5.55 6.31
N VAL A 155 5.04 -4.84 5.36
CA VAL A 155 6.45 -4.44 5.38
C VAL A 155 6.48 -2.97 5.73
N VAL A 156 6.94 -2.67 6.95
CA VAL A 156 7.30 -1.31 7.36
C VAL A 156 8.72 -1.07 6.89
N ALA A 157 8.92 -0.10 6.01
CA ALA A 157 10.24 0.41 5.70
C ALA A 157 10.37 1.79 6.36
N ASP A 158 11.05 1.81 7.51
CA ASP A 158 11.63 3.03 8.06
C ASP A 158 13.16 3.00 7.90
N GLU A 159 13.83 4.04 8.39
CA GLU A 159 15.28 4.19 8.34
C GLU A 159 16.09 3.04 8.98
N ARG A 160 15.46 2.22 9.84
CA ARG A 160 16.18 1.42 10.85
C ARG A 160 15.72 -0.02 10.93
N THR A 161 14.50 -0.34 10.48
CA THR A 161 13.87 -1.63 10.71
C THR A 161 12.92 -2.03 9.59
N ILE A 162 12.92 -3.33 9.28
CA ILE A 162 11.83 -3.99 8.55
C ILE A 162 11.02 -4.75 9.58
N LYS A 163 9.76 -4.36 9.78
CA LYS A 163 8.83 -5.11 10.61
C LYS A 163 7.88 -5.88 9.72
N ASN A 164 7.68 -7.16 10.06
CA ASN A 164 6.68 -8.02 9.44
C ASN A 164 5.54 -8.22 10.43
N ILE A 165 4.34 -7.76 10.06
CA ILE A 165 3.13 -8.02 10.84
C ILE A 165 2.29 -9.02 10.02
N PRO A 166 2.15 -10.27 10.48
CA PRO A 166 1.32 -11.25 9.79
C PRO A 166 -0.16 -10.89 9.95
N LEU A 167 -0.92 -10.98 8.85
CA LEU A 167 -2.37 -10.85 8.85
C LEU A 167 -2.99 -12.21 8.59
N ASP A 168 -4.08 -12.51 9.30
CA ASP A 168 -4.90 -13.70 9.12
C ASP A 168 -6.12 -13.45 8.21
N PHE A 169 -6.15 -12.29 7.55
CA PHE A 169 -7.19 -11.87 6.61
C PHE A 169 -6.59 -11.32 5.30
N SER A 170 -7.42 -11.24 4.26
CA SER A 170 -7.05 -10.67 2.96
C SER A 170 -7.36 -9.18 2.93
N LEU A 171 -6.32 -8.35 2.95
CA LEU A 171 -6.44 -6.90 2.83
C LEU A 171 -6.67 -6.50 1.37
N GLU A 172 -7.55 -5.52 1.13
CA GLU A 172 -7.64 -4.84 -0.17
C GLU A 172 -6.97 -3.47 -0.18
N GLU A 173 -7.28 -2.62 0.80
CA GLU A 173 -6.77 -1.26 0.88
C GLU A 173 -6.29 -0.94 2.29
N MET A 174 -5.37 0.02 2.42
CA MET A 174 -4.94 0.56 3.71
C MET A 174 -4.80 2.08 3.68
N CYS A 175 -4.94 2.71 4.84
CA CYS A 175 -4.54 4.09 5.04
C CYS A 175 -3.97 4.27 6.46
N ILE A 176 -3.00 5.15 6.59
CA ILE A 176 -2.44 5.53 7.90
C ILE A 176 -3.11 6.83 8.33
N ALA A 177 -3.69 6.83 9.53
CA ALA A 177 -4.23 8.03 10.15
C ALA A 177 -3.11 8.90 10.73
N GLU A 178 -3.38 10.17 10.97
CA GLU A 178 -2.41 11.09 11.59
C GLU A 178 -1.95 10.61 12.99
N SER A 179 -2.76 9.80 13.68
CA SER A 179 -2.36 9.15 14.94
C SER A 179 -1.28 8.07 14.79
N GLY A 180 -0.97 7.65 13.56
CA GLY A 180 -0.13 6.50 13.24
C GLY A 180 -0.87 5.16 13.25
N ASP A 181 -2.15 5.14 13.60
CA ASP A 181 -2.97 3.94 13.45
C ASP A 181 -3.23 3.66 11.97
N ILE A 182 -3.22 2.39 11.59
CA ILE A 182 -3.50 1.95 10.23
C ILE A 182 -4.90 1.38 10.19
N TYR A 183 -5.66 1.79 9.20
CA TYR A 183 -6.97 1.23 8.91
C TYR A 183 -6.90 0.43 7.62
N CYS A 184 -7.50 -0.76 7.63
CA CYS A 184 -7.42 -1.69 6.52
C CYS A 184 -8.79 -2.25 6.21
N SER A 185 -9.13 -2.39 4.93
CA SER A 185 -10.37 -3.03 4.51
C SER A 185 -10.14 -4.49 4.10
N GLU A 186 -11.02 -5.37 4.55
CA GLU A 186 -11.16 -6.74 4.06
C GLU A 186 -12.43 -6.83 3.20
N CYS A 187 -12.27 -7.07 1.91
CA CYS A 187 -13.36 -7.06 0.94
C CYS A 187 -14.44 -8.11 1.27
N PHE A 188 -14.08 -9.39 1.33
CA PHE A 188 -15.09 -10.45 1.49
C PHE A 188 -15.63 -10.59 2.93
N GLY A 189 -14.93 -10.04 3.92
CA GLY A 189 -15.34 -10.07 5.31
C GLY A 189 -16.22 -8.88 5.71
N ASP A 190 -16.30 -7.84 4.88
CA ASP A 190 -16.89 -6.54 5.22
C ASP A 190 -16.38 -6.00 6.57
N ASN A 191 -15.08 -6.24 6.82
CA ASN A 191 -14.39 -5.88 8.03
C ASN A 191 -13.43 -4.71 7.77
N ILE A 192 -13.36 -3.81 8.74
CA ILE A 192 -12.33 -2.80 8.85
C ILE A 192 -11.51 -3.14 10.08
N TYR A 193 -10.22 -3.32 9.89
CA TYR A 193 -9.28 -3.54 10.97
C TYR A 193 -8.56 -2.24 11.30
N ARG A 194 -8.22 -2.06 12.58
CA ARG A 194 -7.27 -1.05 13.05
C ARG A 194 -6.02 -1.75 13.52
N ILE A 195 -4.86 -1.28 13.08
CA ILE A 195 -3.55 -1.78 13.48
C ILE A 195 -2.81 -0.64 14.15
N THR A 196 -2.33 -0.84 15.37
CA THR A 196 -1.56 0.17 16.10
C THR A 196 -0.13 0.26 15.55
N PRO A 197 0.62 1.34 15.81
CA PRO A 197 2.05 1.41 15.48
C PRO A 197 2.89 0.29 16.11
N GLN A 198 2.39 -0.33 17.19
CA GLN A 198 3.02 -1.48 17.85
C GLN A 198 2.72 -2.82 17.14
N GLY A 199 1.78 -2.83 16.19
CA GLY A 199 1.35 -4.01 15.45
C GLY A 199 0.16 -4.76 16.05
N ASP A 200 -0.52 -4.19 17.05
CA ASP A 200 -1.73 -4.81 17.61
C ASP A 200 -2.90 -4.63 16.64
N ILE A 201 -3.59 -5.72 16.32
CA ILE A 201 -4.69 -5.75 15.34
C ILE A 201 -6.03 -5.86 16.07
N PHE A 202 -6.97 -5.01 15.67
CA PHE A 202 -8.34 -4.99 16.21
C PHE A 202 -9.35 -4.99 15.07
N LEU A 203 -10.45 -5.75 15.22
CA LEU A 203 -11.65 -5.50 14.44
C LEU A 203 -12.22 -4.14 14.87
N PHE A 204 -12.15 -3.15 14.00
CA PHE A 204 -12.55 -1.78 14.28
C PHE A 204 -14.00 -1.52 13.95
N TYR A 205 -14.45 -2.02 12.80
CA TYR A 205 -15.82 -1.88 12.33
C TYR A 205 -16.18 -3.05 11.42
N GLN A 206 -17.42 -3.52 11.52
CA GLN A 206 -17.97 -4.53 10.62
C GLN A 206 -19.40 -4.15 10.30
N SER A 207 -19.77 -4.22 9.03
CA SER A 207 -21.15 -4.04 8.63
C SER A 207 -21.41 -4.66 7.26
N PRO A 208 -22.47 -5.48 7.09
CA PRO A 208 -22.84 -6.00 5.79
C PRO A 208 -23.28 -4.91 4.80
N ASP A 209 -23.50 -3.67 5.27
CA ASP A 209 -23.78 -2.53 4.41
C ASP A 209 -22.53 -2.04 3.66
N LEU A 210 -21.32 -2.41 4.10
CA LEU A 210 -20.09 -2.08 3.38
C LEU A 210 -20.03 -2.76 2.01
N ARG A 211 -20.59 -3.98 1.88
CA ARG A 211 -20.74 -4.69 0.60
C ARG A 211 -19.49 -4.67 -0.28
N ASN A 212 -18.49 -5.43 0.13
CA ASN A 212 -17.15 -5.52 -0.42
C ASN A 212 -16.35 -4.23 -0.18
N ALA A 213 -15.88 -4.03 1.05
CA ALA A 213 -15.03 -2.90 1.41
C ALA A 213 -13.71 -2.92 0.59
N VAL A 214 -13.48 -1.88 -0.22
CA VAL A 214 -12.34 -1.81 -1.18
C VAL A 214 -11.54 -0.52 -1.09
N GLY A 215 -12.04 0.51 -0.43
CA GLY A 215 -11.32 1.78 -0.26
C GLY A 215 -11.38 2.22 1.19
N VAL A 216 -10.27 2.70 1.72
CA VAL A 216 -10.19 3.25 3.08
C VAL A 216 -9.36 4.53 3.11
N SER A 217 -9.84 5.54 3.82
CA SER A 217 -9.13 6.80 4.01
C SER A 217 -9.47 7.39 5.38
N THR A 218 -8.69 8.38 5.83
CA THR A 218 -8.98 9.11 7.07
C THR A 218 -8.95 10.63 6.87
N ASP A 219 -9.68 11.35 7.73
CA ASP A 219 -9.53 12.80 7.86
C ASP A 219 -8.63 13.18 9.04
N ILE A 220 -8.34 14.48 9.19
CA ILE A 220 -7.55 15.06 10.28
C ILE A 220 -8.12 14.75 11.68
N ASN A 221 -9.41 14.44 11.78
CA ASN A 221 -10.03 14.04 13.06
C ASN A 221 -9.96 12.53 13.30
N CYS A 222 -9.24 11.80 12.45
CA CYS A 222 -9.16 10.34 12.41
C CYS A 222 -10.54 9.67 12.25
N ALA A 223 -11.50 10.32 11.57
CA ALA A 223 -12.67 9.60 11.09
C ALA A 223 -12.26 8.76 9.87
N VAL A 224 -12.78 7.55 9.79
CA VAL A 224 -12.47 6.60 8.72
C VAL A 224 -13.58 6.64 7.68
N TYR A 225 -13.19 6.80 6.42
CA TYR A 225 -14.08 6.76 5.27
C TYR A 225 -13.86 5.46 4.53
N VAL A 226 -14.93 4.72 4.28
CA VAL A 226 -14.87 3.41 3.63
C VAL A 226 -15.75 3.41 2.39
N ALA A 227 -15.16 3.04 1.26
CA ALA A 227 -15.87 2.78 0.03
C ALA A 227 -16.12 1.28 -0.13
N GLY A 228 -17.37 0.93 -0.39
CA GLY A 228 -17.78 -0.41 -0.74
C GLY A 228 -18.02 -0.56 -2.22
N ASN A 229 -17.45 -1.58 -2.87
CA ASN A 229 -17.55 -1.81 -4.32
C ASN A 229 -19.01 -1.86 -4.81
N THR A 230 -19.92 -2.38 -3.96
CA THR A 230 -21.35 -2.51 -4.29
C THR A 230 -22.28 -1.86 -3.27
N SER A 231 -21.71 -1.03 -2.39
CA SER A 231 -22.49 -0.25 -1.40
C SER A 231 -23.26 0.89 -2.06
N HIS A 232 -22.66 1.54 -3.06
CA HIS A 232 -23.09 2.83 -3.61
C HIS A 232 -23.05 4.01 -2.61
N TYR A 233 -22.37 3.84 -1.46
CA TYR A 233 -22.25 4.85 -0.41
C TYR A 233 -20.80 4.98 0.05
N ILE A 234 -20.46 6.13 0.65
CA ILE A 234 -19.24 6.26 1.45
C ILE A 234 -19.62 6.20 2.93
N HIS A 235 -19.08 5.23 3.66
CA HIS A 235 -19.34 5.10 5.08
C HIS A 235 -18.37 5.97 5.87
N LYS A 236 -18.88 6.87 6.71
CA LYS A 236 -18.06 7.61 7.67
C LYS A 236 -18.18 6.96 9.04
N ILE A 237 -17.06 6.49 9.57
CA ILE A 237 -16.94 5.84 10.87
C ILE A 237 -16.14 6.78 11.76
N SER A 238 -16.70 7.16 12.91
CA SER A 238 -15.98 7.99 13.88
C SER A 238 -14.74 7.26 14.40
N ARG A 239 -13.79 8.00 14.97
CA ARG A 239 -12.61 7.42 15.62
C ARG A 239 -12.96 6.37 16.70
N SER A 240 -14.14 6.47 17.31
CA SER A 240 -14.64 5.52 18.31
C SER A 240 -15.39 4.32 17.72
N GLY A 241 -15.41 4.16 16.39
CA GLY A 241 -16.09 3.05 15.71
C GLY A 241 -17.59 3.25 15.49
N LEU A 242 -18.14 4.45 15.72
CA LEU A 242 -19.56 4.72 15.50
C LEU A 242 -19.79 5.16 14.06
N SER A 243 -20.66 4.49 13.32
CA SER A 243 -20.92 4.81 11.92
C SER A 243 -22.06 5.81 11.72
N SER A 244 -21.92 6.60 10.66
CA SER A 244 -22.99 7.37 10.03
C SER A 244 -22.94 7.09 8.53
N LYS A 245 -24.10 6.84 7.90
CA LYS A 245 -24.20 6.74 6.45
C LYS A 245 -24.21 8.17 5.90
N ASN A 246 -23.24 8.52 5.07
CA ASN A 246 -23.19 9.83 4.43
C ASN A 246 -22.99 9.65 2.93
N TYR A 247 -23.98 10.13 2.17
CA TYR A 247 -24.06 10.19 0.70
C TYR A 247 -24.17 8.85 -0.02
#